data_AF-A0A383AVA7-F1
#
_entry.id   AF-A0A383AVA7-F1
#
_cell.length_a   1.000
_cell.length_b   1.000
_cell.length_c   1.000
_cell.angle_alpha   90.00
_cell.angle_beta   90.00
_cell.angle_gamma   90.00
#
_symmetry.space_group_name_H-M   'P 1'
#
loop_
_entity.id
_entity.type
_entity.pdbx_description
1 polymer ?
#
loop_
_entity_poly.entity_id
_entity_poly.type
_entity_poly.pdbx_seq_one_letter_code
_entity_poly.pdbx_strand_id
1 'polypeptide(L)'
;ATALIQTSGRAARHLKGRVLLYADEMTKSIQKFMATSGYRREKQIEHNAKNNITPRSVTRAVEESLGNRQDATDKATMLLRESSDNFDVTEMIRELEKEMLEAADNLEFEKAALLRDQVNQLNREIGEAMSEPGKKRRSGSSSIPR
;
A
#
# COMPACT_ATOMS: atom_id res chain seq x y z
N ALA A 1 5.45 20.01 -18.47
CA ALA A 1 4.06 19.46 -18.48
C ALA A 1 4.02 17.93 -18.68
N THR A 2 4.83 17.35 -19.58
CA THR A 2 4.78 15.91 -19.92
C THR A 2 4.89 14.97 -18.72
N ALA A 3 5.81 15.24 -17.79
CA ALA A 3 5.97 14.44 -16.57
C ALA A 3 4.71 14.46 -15.67
N LEU A 4 4.10 15.62 -15.46
CA LEU A 4 2.86 15.75 -14.66
C LEU A 4 1.72 14.93 -15.26
N ILE A 5 1.58 14.95 -16.59
CA ILE A 5 0.57 14.16 -17.31
C ILE A 5 0.81 12.66 -17.09
N GLN A 6 2.05 12.19 -17.23
CA GLN A 6 2.39 10.78 -17.04
C GLN A 6 2.11 10.31 -15.60
N THR A 7 2.54 11.07 -14.60
CA THR A 7 2.30 10.74 -13.19
C THR A 7 0.81 10.75 -12.86
N SER A 8 0.06 11.75 -13.32
CA SER A 8 -1.39 11.82 -13.14
C SER A 8 -2.16 10.68 -13.82
N GLY A 9 -1.64 10.16 -14.93
CA GLY A 9 -2.26 9.07 -15.69
C GLY A 9 -2.39 7.78 -14.90
N ARG A 10 -1.55 7.57 -13.88
CA ARG A 10 -1.67 6.43 -12.95
C ARG A 10 -2.99 6.47 -12.18
N ALA A 11 -3.43 7.66 -11.76
CA ALA A 11 -4.69 7.83 -11.04
C ALA A 11 -5.93 7.61 -11.93
N ALA A 12 -5.81 7.79 -13.25
CA ALA A 12 -6.92 7.64 -14.20
C ALA A 12 -7.44 6.19 -14.34
N ARG A 13 -6.72 5.21 -13.79
CA ARG A 13 -7.15 3.80 -13.76
C ARG A 13 -8.19 3.50 -12.68
N HIS A 14 -8.46 4.44 -11.78
CA HIS A 14 -9.43 4.30 -10.71
C HIS A 14 -10.61 5.25 -10.89
N LEU A 15 -11.82 4.78 -10.58
CA LEU A 15 -13.07 5.52 -10.74
C LEU A 15 -13.10 6.82 -9.90
N LYS A 16 -12.51 6.78 -8.69
CA LYS A 16 -12.35 7.94 -7.79
C LYS A 16 -10.92 8.50 -7.80
N GLY A 17 -10.16 8.23 -8.87
CA GLY A 17 -8.80 8.71 -9.02
C GLY A 17 -8.70 10.22 -8.90
N ARG A 18 -7.82 10.69 -8.02
CA ARG A 18 -7.56 12.11 -7.77
C ARG A 18 -6.05 12.36 -7.73
N VAL A 19 -5.65 13.57 -8.09
CA VAL A 19 -4.26 14.01 -8.10
C VAL A 19 -4.19 15.32 -7.33
N LEU A 20 -3.34 15.39 -6.32
CA LEU A 20 -3.05 16.61 -5.57
C LEU A 20 -1.70 17.14 -6.01
N LEU A 21 -1.64 18.41 -6.40
CA LEU A 21 -0.40 19.10 -6.72
C LEU A 21 -0.12 20.10 -5.60
N TYR A 22 0.95 19.89 -4.86
CA TYR A 22 1.45 20.86 -3.88
C TYR A 22 2.41 21.80 -4.60
N ALA A 23 2.02 23.06 -4.73
CA ALA A 23 2.83 24.10 -5.35
C ALA A 23 2.38 25.47 -4.83
N ASP A 24 3.34 26.32 -4.49
CA ASP A 24 3.07 27.70 -4.06
C ASP A 24 2.69 28.59 -5.26
N GLU A 25 3.28 28.30 -6.43
CA GLU A 25 3.05 29.05 -7.66
C GLU A 25 2.53 28.20 -8.81
N MET A 26 1.64 28.80 -9.59
CA MET A 26 1.04 28.18 -10.77
C MET A 26 1.97 28.30 -11.98
N THR A 27 2.96 27.41 -12.07
CA THR A 27 3.92 27.41 -13.19
C THR A 27 3.25 27.12 -14.54
N LYS A 28 3.87 27.57 -15.65
CA LYS A 28 3.40 27.29 -17.03
C LYS A 28 3.17 25.80 -17.30
N SER A 29 3.96 24.92 -16.67
CA SER A 29 3.80 23.47 -16.78
C SER A 29 2.53 22.95 -16.12
N ILE A 30 2.18 23.49 -14.95
CA ILE A 30 0.94 23.13 -14.23
C ILE A 30 -0.27 23.67 -14.98
N GLN A 31 -0.21 24.90 -15.48
CA GLN A 31 -1.28 25.49 -16.30
C GLN A 31 -1.59 24.63 -17.52
N LYS A 32 -0.56 24.25 -18.29
CA LYS A 32 -0.71 23.37 -19.46
C LYS A 32 -1.25 21.98 -19.07
N PHE A 33 -0.82 21.45 -17.93
CA PHE A 33 -1.34 20.19 -17.39
C PHE A 33 -2.84 20.29 -17.06
N MET A 34 -3.27 21.33 -16.35
CA MET A 34 -4.66 21.55 -15.98
C MET A 34 -5.55 21.72 -17.22
N ALA A 35 -5.11 22.52 -18.20
CA ALA A 35 -5.85 22.71 -19.45
C ALA A 35 -6.02 21.40 -20.24
N THR A 36 -4.95 20.61 -20.36
CA THR A 36 -4.99 19.33 -21.08
C THR A 36 -5.86 18.29 -20.36
N SER A 37 -5.74 18.21 -19.03
CA SER A 37 -6.51 17.28 -18.20
C SER A 37 -8.00 17.62 -18.21
N GLY A 38 -8.33 18.92 -18.06
CA GLY A 38 -9.70 19.42 -18.13
C GLY A 38 -10.35 19.12 -19.47
N TYR A 39 -9.70 19.48 -20.58
CA TYR A 39 -10.19 19.21 -21.92
C TYR A 39 -10.47 17.72 -22.17
N ARG A 40 -9.55 16.84 -21.76
CA ARG A 40 -9.74 15.39 -21.90
C ARG A 40 -10.92 14.87 -21.07
N ARG A 41 -11.04 15.33 -19.83
CA ARG A 41 -12.12 14.91 -18.92
C ARG A 41 -13.49 15.37 -19.44
N GLU A 42 -13.59 16.60 -19.93
CA GLU A 42 -14.81 17.13 -20.53
C GLU A 42 -15.26 16.29 -21.72
N LYS A 43 -14.34 15.99 -22.66
CA LYS A 43 -14.63 15.12 -23.80
C LYS A 43 -15.04 13.72 -23.41
N GLN A 44 -14.45 13.15 -22.36
CA GLN A 44 -14.83 11.85 -21.83
C GLN A 44 -16.25 11.87 -21.23
N ILE A 45 -16.61 12.91 -20.47
CA ILE A 45 -17.95 13.05 -19.90
C ILE A 45 -18.98 13.22 -21.01
N GLU A 46 -18.69 14.06 -22.01
CA GLU A 46 -19.55 14.28 -23.18
C GLU A 46 -19.77 12.97 -23.96
N HIS A 47 -18.70 12.22 -24.21
CA HIS A 47 -18.78 10.92 -24.88
C HIS A 47 -19.57 9.89 -24.06
N ASN A 48 -19.32 9.82 -22.75
CA ASN A 48 -20.03 8.91 -21.86
C ASN A 48 -21.53 9.21 -21.81
N ALA A 49 -21.90 10.50 -21.74
CA ALA A 49 -23.30 10.94 -21.76
C ALA A 49 -23.98 10.60 -23.10
N LYS A 50 -23.33 10.86 -24.23
CA LYS A 50 -23.87 10.53 -25.56
C LYS A 50 -24.07 9.03 -25.80
N ASN A 51 -23.21 8.20 -25.19
CA ASN A 51 -23.21 6.75 -25.40
C ASN A 51 -23.78 5.96 -24.20
N ASN A 52 -24.35 6.64 -23.20
CA ASN A 52 -24.87 6.03 -21.97
C ASN A 52 -23.84 5.12 -21.24
N ILE A 53 -22.56 5.47 -21.28
CA ILE A 53 -21.47 4.70 -20.65
C ILE A 53 -21.34 5.12 -19.19
N THR A 54 -21.51 4.17 -18.28
CA THR A 54 -21.18 4.36 -16.85
C THR A 54 -19.73 3.95 -16.59
N PRO A 55 -18.86 4.84 -16.07
CA PRO A 55 -17.48 4.49 -15.74
C PRO A 55 -17.44 3.29 -14.77
N ARG A 56 -16.58 2.32 -15.04
CA ARG A 56 -16.34 1.17 -14.17
C ARG A 56 -14.84 0.95 -13.97
N SER A 57 -14.45 0.50 -12.79
CA SER A 57 -13.06 0.09 -12.55
C SER A 57 -12.80 -1.24 -13.24
N VAL A 58 -11.64 -1.40 -13.86
CA VAL A 58 -11.22 -2.68 -14.43
C VAL A 58 -10.71 -3.56 -13.28
N THR A 59 -11.35 -4.70 -13.05
CA THR A 59 -10.84 -5.76 -12.16
C THR A 59 -10.14 -6.80 -13.02
N ARG A 60 -8.83 -6.98 -12.83
CA ARG A 60 -8.13 -8.17 -13.33
C ARG A 60 -8.30 -9.28 -12.30
N ALA A 61 -8.66 -10.48 -12.74
CA ALA A 61 -8.67 -11.65 -11.87
C ALA A 61 -7.23 -11.93 -11.40
N VAL A 62 -7.05 -12.07 -10.10
CA VAL A 62 -5.85 -12.66 -9.51
C VAL A 62 -6.03 -14.18 -9.64
N GLU A 63 -5.03 -14.90 -10.13
CA GLU A 63 -5.10 -16.37 -10.26
C GLU A 63 -5.39 -17.01 -8.89
N GLU A 64 -6.53 -17.68 -8.80
CA GLU A 64 -7.05 -18.35 -7.60
C GLU A 64 -6.44 -19.76 -7.50
N SER A 65 -5.16 -19.85 -7.14
CA SER A 65 -4.50 -21.15 -6.94
C SER A 65 -3.46 -21.11 -5.83
N LEU A 66 -3.81 -20.65 -4.63
CA LEU A 66 -3.01 -20.91 -3.43
C LEU A 66 -3.94 -21.19 -2.26
N GLY A 67 -4.36 -22.45 -2.17
CA GLY A 67 -5.29 -22.97 -1.17
C GLY A 67 -4.71 -23.00 0.24
N ASN A 68 -5.57 -22.61 1.18
CA ASN A 68 -5.66 -22.95 2.59
C ASN A 68 -4.54 -23.83 3.19
N ARG A 69 -3.81 -23.26 4.16
CA ARG A 69 -3.46 -24.00 5.39
C ARG A 69 -3.18 -23.03 6.53
N GLN A 70 -4.25 -22.68 7.24
CA GLN A 70 -4.17 -22.30 8.65
C GLN A 70 -3.60 -23.50 9.43
N ASP A 71 -3.01 -23.23 10.61
CA ASP A 71 -2.48 -24.20 11.59
C ASP A 71 -0.95 -24.38 11.60
N ALA A 72 -0.23 -23.33 12.02
CA ALA A 72 1.07 -23.47 12.70
C ALA A 72 1.41 -22.26 13.61
N THR A 73 0.42 -21.45 13.97
CA THR A 73 0.55 -20.41 15.00
C THR A 73 0.48 -21.08 16.36
N ASP A 74 1.56 -21.02 17.16
CA ASP A 74 1.50 -20.91 18.65
C ASP A 74 2.84 -21.13 19.39
N LYS A 75 4.00 -21.30 18.74
CA LYS A 75 5.26 -21.57 19.49
C LYS A 75 6.42 -20.60 19.35
N ALA A 76 6.36 -19.57 18.50
CA ALA A 76 7.52 -18.71 18.24
C ALA A 76 7.48 -17.33 18.94
N THR A 77 6.40 -16.96 19.62
CA THR A 77 6.15 -15.58 20.07
C THR A 77 6.84 -15.18 21.38
N MET A 78 7.79 -15.95 21.91
CA MET A 78 8.27 -15.74 23.30
C MET A 78 9.73 -15.33 23.50
N LEU A 79 10.54 -15.12 22.46
CA LEU A 79 12.00 -15.02 22.68
C LEU A 79 12.76 -13.76 22.26
N LEU A 80 12.22 -12.79 21.51
CA LEU A 80 13.02 -11.63 21.12
C LEU A 80 12.31 -10.32 21.41
N ARG A 81 12.64 -9.76 22.58
CA ARG A 81 12.26 -8.40 22.95
C ARG A 81 13.46 -7.71 23.59
N GLU A 82 14.37 -7.20 22.79
CA GLU A 82 15.25 -6.13 23.25
C GLU A 82 15.57 -5.12 22.15
N SER A 83 15.61 -3.86 22.55
CA SER A 83 15.39 -2.69 21.70
C SER A 83 16.67 -2.23 21.00
N SER A 84 17.12 -3.02 20.03
CA SER A 84 18.13 -2.63 19.02
C SER A 84 17.89 -3.25 17.63
N ASP A 85 16.86 -4.09 17.49
CA ASP A 85 16.70 -5.04 16.37
C ASP A 85 16.04 -4.48 15.10
N ASN A 86 15.50 -3.26 15.10
CA ASN A 86 14.71 -2.77 13.96
C ASN A 86 15.50 -2.63 12.64
N PHE A 87 16.81 -2.32 12.72
CA PHE A 87 17.66 -2.22 11.54
C PHE A 87 18.00 -3.61 10.99
N ASP A 88 18.35 -4.54 11.90
CA ASP A 88 18.69 -5.93 11.58
C ASP A 88 17.50 -6.66 10.94
N VAL A 89 16.29 -6.52 11.51
CA VAL A 89 15.08 -7.15 10.97
C VAL A 89 14.73 -6.61 9.57
N THR A 90 14.98 -5.32 9.29
CA THR A 90 14.72 -4.76 7.95
C THR A 90 15.69 -5.30 6.91
N GLU A 91 16.97 -5.50 7.27
CA GLU A 91 17.95 -6.13 6.38
C GLU A 91 17.64 -7.61 6.18
N MET A 92 17.31 -8.33 7.25
CA MET A 92 16.90 -9.73 7.21
C MET A 92 15.68 -9.96 6.31
N ILE A 93 14.67 -9.07 6.36
CA ILE A 93 13.51 -9.12 5.46
C ILE A 93 13.94 -9.02 3.99
N ARG A 94 14.87 -8.10 3.67
CA ARG A 94 15.36 -7.93 2.28
C ARG A 94 16.11 -9.16 1.78
N GLU A 95 16.90 -9.79 2.64
CA GLU A 95 17.60 -11.04 2.30
C GLU A 95 16.61 -12.17 2.05
N LEU A 96 15.62 -12.35 2.93
CA LEU A 96 14.56 -13.35 2.76
C LEU A 96 13.71 -13.09 1.50
N GLU A 97 13.40 -11.83 1.18
CA GLU A 97 12.71 -11.46 -0.07
C GLU A 97 13.53 -11.82 -1.30
N LYS A 98 14.85 -11.63 -1.26
CA LYS A 98 15.75 -12.00 -2.34
C LYS A 98 15.81 -13.51 -2.52
N GLU A 99 15.97 -14.27 -1.43
CA GLU A 99 15.95 -15.73 -1.46
C GLU A 99 14.61 -16.29 -1.94
N MET A 100 13.49 -15.63 -1.58
CA MET A 100 12.16 -15.99 -2.03
C MET A 100 12.03 -15.83 -3.55
N LEU A 101 12.54 -14.73 -4.10
CA LEU A 101 12.56 -14.48 -5.54
C LEU A 101 13.44 -15.49 -6.28
N GLU A 102 14.64 -15.78 -5.75
CA GLU A 102 15.53 -16.80 -6.33
C GLU A 102 14.90 -18.20 -6.30
N ALA A 103 14.20 -18.56 -5.22
CA ALA A 103 13.46 -19.82 -5.14
C ALA A 103 12.29 -19.87 -6.14
N ALA A 104 11.57 -18.75 -6.34
CA ALA A 104 10.51 -18.65 -7.33
C ALA A 104 11.04 -18.79 -8.76
N ASP A 105 12.18 -18.16 -9.07
CA ASP A 105 12.85 -18.24 -10.36
C ASP A 105 13.36 -19.66 -10.65
N ASN A 106 13.80 -20.38 -9.62
CA ASN A 106 14.23 -21.78 -9.69
C ASN A 106 13.05 -22.79 -9.66
N LEU A 107 11.80 -22.31 -9.70
CA LEU A 107 10.58 -23.13 -9.64
C LEU A 107 10.41 -23.92 -8.32
N GLU A 108 11.11 -23.53 -7.26
CA GLU A 108 11.02 -24.10 -5.90
C GLU A 108 9.86 -23.46 -5.12
N PHE A 109 8.63 -23.63 -5.60
CA PHE A 109 7.46 -22.91 -5.09
C PHE A 109 7.15 -23.18 -3.61
N GLU A 110 7.45 -24.37 -3.10
CA GLU A 110 7.28 -24.69 -1.68
C GLU A 110 8.21 -23.85 -0.80
N LYS A 111 9.47 -23.71 -1.22
CA LYS A 111 10.47 -22.90 -0.52
C LYS A 111 10.12 -21.42 -0.62
N ALA A 112 9.72 -20.94 -1.79
CA ALA A 112 9.26 -19.57 -1.98
C ALA A 112 8.02 -19.26 -1.11
N ALA A 113 7.08 -20.20 -0.97
CA ALA A 113 5.91 -20.04 -0.11
C ALA A 113 6.29 -19.92 1.37
N LEU A 114 7.22 -20.76 1.86
CA LEU A 114 7.71 -20.69 3.23
C LEU A 114 8.41 -19.35 3.52
N LEU A 115 9.29 -18.91 2.61
CA LEU A 115 10.00 -17.63 2.74
C LEU A 115 9.03 -16.45 2.71
N ARG A 116 8.01 -16.49 1.85
CA ARG A 116 6.95 -15.48 1.80
C ARG A 116 6.21 -15.36 3.14
N ASP A 117 5.87 -16.50 3.72
CA ASP A 117 5.11 -16.52 4.97
C ASP A 117 5.96 -16.00 6.15
N GLN A 118 7.27 -16.30 6.17
CA GLN A 118 8.23 -15.72 7.11
C GLN A 118 8.37 -14.19 6.95
N VAL A 119 8.52 -13.69 5.72
CA VAL A 119 8.58 -12.25 5.42
C VAL A 119 7.29 -11.55 5.86
N ASN A 120 6.13 -12.15 5.62
CA ASN A 120 4.84 -11.60 6.04
C ASN A 120 4.69 -11.56 7.56
N GLN A 121 5.23 -12.55 8.27
CA GLN A 121 5.23 -12.57 9.73
C GLN A 121 6.09 -11.43 10.29
N LEU A 122 7.34 -11.30 9.83
CA LEU A 122 8.25 -10.24 10.28
C LEU A 122 7.70 -8.84 9.98
N ASN A 123 7.10 -8.65 8.79
CA ASN A 123 6.45 -7.38 8.45
C ASN A 123 5.25 -7.04 9.35
N ARG A 124 4.48 -8.05 9.78
CA ARG A 124 3.37 -7.86 10.72
C ARG A 124 3.88 -7.46 12.09
N GLU A 125 4.92 -8.13 12.59
CA GLU A 125 5.53 -7.83 13.89
C GLU A 125 6.10 -6.40 13.93
N ILE A 126 6.74 -5.94 12.85
CA ILE A 126 7.16 -4.52 12.70
C ILE A 126 5.96 -3.58 12.68
N GLY A 127 4.93 -3.91 11.89
CA GLY A 127 3.71 -3.09 11.77
C GLY A 127 2.97 -2.93 13.10
N GLU A 128 2.90 -4.00 13.89
CA GLU A 128 2.32 -4.00 15.24
C GLU A 128 3.20 -3.19 16.21
N ALA A 129 4.53 -3.35 16.18
CA ALA A 129 5.47 -2.56 16.97
C ALA A 129 5.43 -1.05 16.67
N MET A 130 5.18 -0.66 15.41
CA MET A 130 4.98 0.74 15.02
C MET A 130 3.60 1.30 15.38
N SER A 131 2.60 0.43 15.60
CA SER A 131 1.22 0.83 15.95
C SER A 131 0.99 1.02 17.46
N GLU A 132 1.89 0.51 18.31
CA GLU A 132 1.85 0.71 19.77
C GLU A 132 2.86 1.76 20.31
N PRO A 133 2.68 3.06 20.00
CA PRO A 133 3.10 4.09 20.94
C PRO A 133 1.92 5.02 21.26
N GLY A 134 1.15 4.73 22.32
CA GLY A 134 0.18 5.72 22.80
C GLY A 134 -0.97 5.35 23.75
N LYS A 135 -1.02 4.17 24.39
CA LYS A 135 -2.15 3.86 25.30
C LYS A 135 -1.72 3.64 26.75
N LYS A 136 -1.60 4.74 27.50
CA LYS A 136 -1.70 4.94 28.98
C LYS A 136 -1.11 6.34 29.25
N ARG A 137 -1.76 7.33 29.89
CA ARG A 137 -2.57 7.34 31.12
C ARG A 137 -3.45 8.60 31.12
N ARG A 138 -4.72 8.46 31.50
CA ARG A 138 -5.48 9.45 32.31
C ARG A 138 -6.85 8.87 32.67
N SER A 139 -6.89 8.06 33.72
CA SER A 139 -8.10 7.80 34.51
C SER A 139 -8.24 8.89 35.56
N GLY A 140 -9.45 9.43 35.72
CA GLY A 140 -9.73 10.69 36.42
C GLY A 140 -9.78 10.65 37.94
N SER A 141 -9.88 11.84 38.53
CA SER A 141 -10.94 12.28 39.45
C SER A 141 -10.47 13.50 40.24
N SER A 142 -11.26 14.57 40.28
CA SER A 142 -11.48 15.37 41.49
C SER A 142 -12.61 16.39 41.28
N SER A 143 -13.74 16.08 41.93
CA SER A 143 -14.76 16.95 42.55
C SER A 143 -15.01 18.40 42.08
N ILE A 144 -16.29 18.65 41.77
CA ILE A 144 -16.99 19.95 41.87
C ILE A 144 -17.06 20.37 43.36
N PRO A 145 -17.13 21.68 43.71
CA PRO A 145 -18.42 22.18 44.18
C PRO A 145 -18.77 23.65 43.83
N ARG A 146 -20.10 23.83 43.65
CA ARG A 146 -20.99 25.01 43.73
C ARG A 146 -20.66 26.30 42.96
#